data_AF-A0A8T4WYX4-F1
#
_entry.id   AF-A0A8T4WYX4-F1
#
_cell.length_a   1.000
_cell.length_b   1.000
_cell.length_c   1.000
_cell.angle_alpha   90.00
_cell.angle_beta   90.00
_cell.angle_gamma   90.00
#
_symmetry.space_group_name_H-M   'P 1'
#
loop_
_entity.id
_entity.type
_entity.pdbx_description
1 polymer ?
#
loop_
_entity_poly.entity_id
_entity_poly.type
_entity_poly.pdbx_seq_one_letter_code
_entity_poly.pdbx_strand_id
1 'polypeptide(L)'
;MSYNPNASNAPGSSGQKSGHSPGLTKIREAKRRRDETDQILSPLWVLAPILAGVVSAAIMFLTVGFGTVGVGMGGPEFGATFCLGYIASIIVGMVIVAYPWYMMIKRRTEHFKRDHTLTAGIVEYLNEEQNKGKANLSQELATLQSLQSEMTSEEDEKSPILYTIIIFVIPYIGLWYVLYFLMKDIYSHHQKIVAFEENSRSAVNKLGHSVVVPSWKDLPQRNFVLYLILSCCIPFFGLYWMYTIIKDYNDHFKSQWHFEDQIAGGDYEKGQSGGPQGPSGQQPPGQQRAPGQQQSPGQQPPQQQSGQQRPPGQQQQQSPQQQPPGQQPPG
;
A
#
# COMPACT_ATOMS: atom_id res chain seq x y z
N MET A 1 26.58 50.68 -25.46
CA MET A 1 25.87 49.81 -24.49
C MET A 1 26.72 49.75 -23.24
N SER A 2 26.33 50.44 -22.17
CA SER A 2 27.13 50.60 -20.95
C SER A 2 26.55 49.74 -19.84
N TYR A 3 27.40 48.93 -19.22
CA TYR A 3 27.06 47.97 -18.17
C TYR A 3 27.12 48.67 -16.80
N ASN A 4 26.03 48.62 -16.04
CA ASN A 4 25.94 49.21 -14.70
C ASN A 4 26.00 48.09 -13.63
N PRO A 5 27.08 48.01 -12.82
CA PRO A 5 27.21 47.01 -11.77
C PRO A 5 26.88 47.65 -10.41
N ASN A 6 25.61 47.75 -10.04
CA ASN A 6 25.19 47.96 -8.66
C ASN A 6 23.70 47.67 -8.47
N ALA A 7 23.39 46.46 -8.03
CA ALA A 7 22.12 46.13 -7.39
C ALA A 7 22.35 45.01 -6.37
N SER A 8 23.04 45.36 -5.28
CA SER A 8 23.01 44.60 -4.04
C SER A 8 21.65 44.78 -3.38
N ASN A 9 20.71 43.88 -3.69
CA ASN A 9 19.48 43.70 -2.92
C ASN A 9 19.54 42.34 -2.24
N ALA A 10 19.95 42.34 -0.97
CA ALA A 10 19.67 41.27 -0.05
C ALA A 10 18.17 41.26 0.27
N PRO A 11 17.47 40.12 0.18
CA PRO A 11 16.15 39.99 0.79
C PRO A 11 16.33 39.80 2.29
N GLY A 12 15.98 40.84 3.03
CA GLY A 12 15.86 40.80 4.49
C GLY A 12 14.88 39.73 4.94
N SER A 13 15.27 39.07 6.02
CA SER A 13 14.44 38.20 6.83
C SER A 13 13.17 38.90 7.29
N SER A 14 12.01 38.36 6.90
CA SER A 14 10.77 38.43 7.67
C SER A 14 10.21 37.00 7.65
N GLY A 15 10.34 36.20 8.70
CA GLY A 15 10.05 36.54 10.09
C GLY A 15 8.60 36.26 10.45
N GLN A 16 7.95 35.26 9.82
CA GLN A 16 6.71 34.66 10.33
C GLN A 16 6.98 33.20 10.70
N LYS A 17 7.45 33.01 11.94
CA LYS A 17 7.59 31.69 12.58
C LYS A 17 6.19 31.13 12.86
N SER A 18 5.63 30.35 11.95
CA SER A 18 4.68 29.32 12.37
C SER A 18 5.47 28.28 13.15
N GLY A 19 5.26 28.17 14.47
CA GLY A 19 5.97 27.25 15.38
C GLY A 19 5.67 25.76 15.17
N HIS A 20 5.52 25.32 13.92
CA HIS A 20 5.18 23.96 13.55
C HIS A 20 6.41 23.22 13.02
N SER A 21 6.69 22.04 13.58
CA SER A 21 7.73 21.12 13.12
C SER A 21 7.54 20.81 11.62
N PRO A 22 8.58 20.99 10.77
CA PRO A 22 8.57 20.50 9.39
C PRO A 22 8.13 19.04 9.27
N GLY A 23 8.66 18.16 10.13
CA GLY A 23 8.28 16.74 10.16
C GLY A 23 6.78 16.53 10.43
N LEU A 24 6.22 17.21 11.44
CA LEU A 24 4.77 17.15 11.73
C LEU A 24 3.91 17.66 10.57
N THR A 25 4.40 18.66 9.83
CA THR A 25 3.67 19.20 8.67
C THR A 25 3.54 18.14 7.58
N LYS A 26 4.62 17.42 7.28
CA LYS A 26 4.61 16.30 6.32
C LYS A 26 3.70 15.15 6.76
N ILE A 27 3.74 14.77 8.05
CA ILE A 27 2.86 13.72 8.60
C ILE A 27 1.40 14.12 8.41
N ARG A 28 1.04 15.37 8.76
CA ARG A 28 -0.33 15.88 8.61
C ARG A 28 -0.76 15.95 7.16
N GLU A 29 0.12 16.38 6.26
CA GLU A 29 -0.17 16.40 4.82
C GLU A 29 -0.40 14.99 4.28
N ALA A 30 0.47 14.04 4.61
CA ALA A 30 0.34 12.66 4.18
C ALA A 30 -0.95 12.03 4.71
N LYS A 31 -1.31 12.27 5.98
CA LYS A 31 -2.60 11.84 6.53
C LYS A 31 -3.79 12.49 5.83
N ARG A 32 -3.73 13.79 5.53
CA ARG A 32 -4.83 14.50 4.83
C ARG A 32 -5.09 13.92 3.45
N ARG A 33 -4.03 13.52 2.74
CA ARG A 33 -4.11 12.96 1.39
C ARG A 33 -4.53 11.49 1.34
N ARG A 34 -4.61 10.82 2.49
CA ARG A 34 -4.95 9.40 2.61
C ARG A 34 -6.24 9.03 1.87
N ASP A 35 -7.31 9.80 2.06
CA ASP A 35 -8.61 9.50 1.43
C ASP A 35 -8.59 9.70 -0.09
N GLU A 36 -7.64 10.50 -0.61
CA GLU A 36 -7.44 10.72 -2.04
C GLU A 36 -6.67 9.55 -2.69
N THR A 37 -5.66 9.01 -2.01
CA THR A 37 -4.72 8.01 -2.55
C THR A 37 -5.09 6.56 -2.21
N ASP A 38 -5.65 6.32 -1.03
CA ASP A 38 -5.88 4.99 -0.46
C ASP A 38 -7.32 4.55 -0.71
N GLN A 39 -7.74 4.66 -1.97
CA GLN A 39 -9.13 4.39 -2.33
C GLN A 39 -9.46 2.90 -2.16
N ILE A 40 -10.39 2.60 -1.25
CA ILE A 40 -10.88 1.24 -1.01
C ILE A 40 -11.74 0.80 -2.19
N LEU A 41 -11.24 -0.15 -2.96
CA LEU A 41 -11.95 -0.68 -4.12
C LEU A 41 -12.89 -1.81 -3.69
N SER A 42 -14.13 -1.77 -4.17
CA SER A 42 -15.05 -2.89 -3.97
C SER A 42 -14.50 -4.17 -4.60
N PRO A 43 -14.50 -5.31 -3.89
CA PRO A 43 -14.16 -6.61 -4.49
C PRO A 43 -15.03 -6.98 -5.69
N LEU A 44 -16.21 -6.37 -5.86
CA LEU A 44 -17.09 -6.61 -7.01
C LEU A 44 -16.47 -6.18 -8.35
N TRP A 45 -15.42 -5.36 -8.35
CA TRP A 45 -14.71 -5.00 -9.59
C TRP A 45 -14.12 -6.19 -10.33
N VAL A 46 -13.95 -7.36 -9.67
CA VAL A 46 -13.58 -8.60 -10.35
C VAL A 46 -14.61 -9.09 -11.36
N LEU A 47 -15.86 -8.62 -11.27
CA LEU A 47 -16.92 -8.95 -12.20
C LEU A 47 -16.90 -8.05 -13.44
N ALA A 48 -16.00 -7.06 -13.53
CA ALA A 48 -15.93 -6.14 -14.66
C ALA A 48 -15.81 -6.84 -16.04
N PRO A 49 -15.04 -7.94 -16.21
CA PRO A 49 -15.01 -8.67 -17.49
C PRO A 49 -16.36 -9.30 -17.85
N ILE A 50 -17.09 -9.81 -16.85
CA ILE A 50 -18.43 -10.39 -17.05
C ILE A 50 -19.42 -9.28 -17.42
N LEU A 51 -19.39 -8.16 -16.68
CA LEU A 51 -20.21 -7.00 -16.96
C LEU A 51 -19.94 -6.45 -18.37
N ALA A 52 -18.68 -6.35 -18.77
CA ALA A 52 -18.29 -5.95 -20.12
C ALA A 52 -18.90 -6.88 -21.17
N GLY A 53 -18.79 -8.20 -20.99
CA GLY A 53 -19.41 -9.17 -21.91
C GLY A 53 -20.93 -9.03 -22.01
N VAL A 54 -21.62 -8.87 -20.89
CA VAL A 54 -23.09 -8.68 -20.86
C VAL A 54 -23.50 -7.38 -21.55
N VAL A 55 -22.81 -6.27 -21.27
CA VAL A 55 -23.11 -4.96 -21.87
C VAL A 55 -22.81 -4.98 -23.37
N SER A 56 -21.68 -5.54 -23.79
CA SER A 56 -21.32 -5.69 -25.20
C SER A 56 -22.33 -6.57 -25.95
N ALA A 57 -22.78 -7.68 -25.35
CA ALA A 57 -23.82 -8.53 -25.93
C ALA A 57 -25.17 -7.81 -26.05
N ALA A 58 -25.56 -7.01 -25.06
CA ALA A 58 -26.77 -6.20 -25.12
C ALA A 58 -26.70 -5.15 -26.23
N ILE A 59 -25.55 -4.46 -26.38
CA ILE A 59 -25.33 -3.51 -27.49
C ILE A 59 -25.49 -4.22 -28.83
N MET A 60 -24.87 -5.38 -29.00
CA MET A 60 -24.97 -6.17 -30.23
C MET A 60 -26.38 -6.66 -30.52
N PHE A 61 -27.11 -7.12 -29.49
CA PHE A 61 -28.48 -7.56 -29.64
C PHE A 61 -29.39 -6.41 -30.09
N LEU A 62 -29.24 -5.23 -29.49
CA LEU A 62 -30.01 -4.04 -29.86
C LEU A 62 -29.69 -3.60 -31.29
N THR A 63 -28.41 -3.49 -31.66
CA THR A 63 -28.03 -3.02 -33.01
C THR A 63 -28.47 -3.99 -34.09
N VAL A 64 -28.35 -5.31 -33.86
CA VAL A 64 -28.87 -6.33 -34.78
C VAL A 64 -30.38 -6.28 -34.84
N GLY A 65 -31.09 -6.24 -33.71
CA GLY A 65 -32.55 -6.21 -33.66
C GLY A 65 -33.16 -4.98 -34.34
N PHE A 66 -32.58 -3.79 -34.13
CA PHE A 66 -33.01 -2.58 -34.85
C PHE A 66 -32.64 -2.63 -36.33
N GLY A 67 -31.48 -3.18 -36.69
CA GLY A 67 -31.07 -3.37 -38.07
C GLY A 67 -32.02 -4.31 -38.83
N THR A 68 -32.42 -5.43 -38.23
CA THR A 68 -33.33 -6.38 -38.87
C THR A 68 -34.73 -5.81 -39.09
N VAL A 69 -35.26 -5.06 -38.12
CA VAL A 69 -36.61 -4.47 -38.21
C VAL A 69 -36.65 -3.25 -39.13
N GLY A 70 -35.61 -2.40 -39.11
CA GLY A 70 -35.62 -1.13 -39.83
C GLY A 70 -35.20 -1.21 -41.30
N VAL A 71 -34.21 -2.05 -41.63
CA VAL A 71 -33.61 -2.10 -42.99
C VAL A 71 -33.65 -3.48 -43.65
N GLY A 72 -34.10 -4.51 -42.94
CA GLY A 72 -34.14 -5.89 -43.45
C GLY A 72 -32.78 -6.58 -43.42
N MET A 73 -32.78 -7.91 -43.42
CA MET A 73 -31.54 -8.70 -43.40
C MET A 73 -30.87 -8.74 -44.78
N GLY A 74 -29.55 -8.56 -44.81
CA GLY A 74 -28.71 -8.79 -46.01
C GLY A 74 -28.40 -7.55 -46.86
N GLY A 75 -28.96 -6.39 -46.54
CA GLY A 75 -28.61 -5.12 -47.19
C GLY A 75 -27.31 -4.48 -46.68
N PRO A 76 -26.68 -3.58 -47.45
CA PRO A 76 -25.49 -2.83 -47.02
C PRO A 76 -25.74 -2.00 -45.75
N GLU A 77 -26.97 -1.51 -45.55
CA GLU A 77 -27.39 -0.75 -44.36
C GLU A 77 -27.37 -1.63 -43.10
N PHE A 78 -27.76 -2.91 -43.22
CA PHE A 78 -27.65 -3.89 -42.14
C PHE A 78 -26.18 -4.12 -41.78
N GLY A 79 -25.32 -4.29 -42.78
CA GLY A 79 -23.87 -4.44 -42.59
C GLY A 79 -23.25 -3.24 -41.86
N ALA A 80 -23.61 -2.01 -42.26
CA ALA A 80 -23.16 -0.80 -41.59
C ALA A 80 -23.63 -0.72 -40.12
N THR A 81 -24.91 -1.01 -39.86
CA THR A 81 -25.49 -1.02 -38.50
C THR A 81 -24.81 -2.06 -37.61
N PHE A 82 -24.54 -3.25 -38.14
CA PHE A 82 -23.81 -4.30 -37.45
C PHE A 82 -22.38 -3.86 -37.08
N CYS A 83 -21.64 -3.29 -38.05
CA CYS A 83 -20.27 -2.81 -37.82
C CYS A 83 -20.21 -1.70 -36.75
N LEU A 84 -21.14 -0.74 -36.79
CA LEU A 84 -21.23 0.32 -35.78
C LEU A 84 -21.54 -0.25 -34.39
N GLY A 85 -22.48 -1.19 -34.30
CA GLY A 85 -22.79 -1.89 -33.06
C GLY A 85 -21.59 -2.68 -32.52
N TYR A 86 -20.86 -3.36 -33.39
CA TYR A 86 -19.67 -4.12 -33.04
C TYR A 86 -18.56 -3.21 -32.49
N ILE A 87 -18.25 -2.11 -33.18
CA ILE A 87 -17.26 -1.12 -32.73
C ILE A 87 -17.69 -0.52 -31.39
N ALA A 88 -18.95 -0.11 -31.25
CA ALA A 88 -19.48 0.42 -29.99
C ALA A 88 -19.36 -0.60 -28.85
N SER A 89 -19.69 -1.88 -29.11
CA SER A 89 -19.60 -2.94 -28.12
C SER A 89 -18.16 -3.16 -27.63
N ILE A 90 -17.18 -3.09 -28.54
CA ILE A 90 -15.74 -3.20 -28.22
C ILE A 90 -15.29 -2.03 -27.37
N ILE A 91 -15.59 -0.80 -27.78
CA ILE A 91 -15.18 0.41 -27.05
C ILE A 91 -15.75 0.40 -25.62
N VAL A 92 -17.05 0.15 -25.48
CA VAL A 92 -17.70 0.11 -24.16
C VAL A 92 -17.13 -1.02 -23.30
N GLY A 93 -16.97 -2.22 -23.86
CA GLY A 93 -16.40 -3.35 -23.15
C GLY A 93 -14.97 -3.08 -22.67
N MET A 94 -14.13 -2.48 -23.52
CA MET A 94 -12.76 -2.10 -23.16
C MET A 94 -12.72 -1.08 -22.02
N VAL A 95 -13.58 -0.06 -22.04
CA VAL A 95 -13.64 0.94 -20.95
C VAL A 95 -14.02 0.30 -19.62
N ILE A 96 -15.02 -0.58 -19.61
CA ILE A 96 -15.46 -1.30 -18.39
C ILE A 96 -14.32 -2.15 -17.81
N VAL A 97 -13.56 -2.84 -18.66
CA VAL A 97 -12.42 -3.66 -18.21
C VAL A 97 -11.20 -2.81 -17.83
N ALA A 98 -10.91 -1.73 -18.56
CA ALA A 98 -9.76 -0.88 -18.33
C ALA A 98 -9.83 -0.14 -16.98
N TYR A 99 -11.03 0.31 -16.59
CA TYR A 99 -11.23 1.11 -15.39
C TYR A 99 -10.67 0.49 -14.10
N PRO A 100 -11.02 -0.76 -13.71
CA PRO A 100 -10.48 -1.34 -12.49
C PRO A 100 -8.95 -1.56 -12.54
N TRP A 101 -8.37 -1.85 -13.70
CA TRP A 101 -6.92 -1.93 -13.85
C TRP A 101 -6.25 -0.58 -13.59
N TYR A 102 -6.78 0.47 -14.23
CA TYR A 102 -6.33 1.84 -14.00
C TYR A 102 -6.39 2.20 -12.52
N MET A 103 -7.52 1.92 -11.85
CA MET A 103 -7.69 2.24 -10.43
C MET A 103 -6.71 1.48 -9.53
N MET A 104 -6.45 0.19 -9.79
CA MET A 104 -5.50 -0.59 -9.01
C MET A 104 -4.06 -0.10 -9.15
N ILE A 105 -3.66 0.30 -10.36
CA ILE A 105 -2.30 0.84 -10.59
C ILE A 105 -2.19 2.25 -10.00
N LYS A 106 -3.22 3.09 -10.20
CA LYS A 106 -3.29 4.44 -9.65
C LYS A 106 -3.14 4.44 -8.13
N ARG A 107 -3.97 3.69 -7.41
CA ARG A 107 -3.90 3.63 -5.94
C ARG A 107 -2.54 3.12 -5.45
N ARG A 108 -1.93 2.13 -6.12
CA ARG A 108 -0.59 1.63 -5.79
C ARG A 108 0.45 2.74 -5.84
N THR A 109 0.46 3.50 -6.94
CA THR A 109 1.45 4.55 -7.15
C THR A 109 1.22 5.76 -6.26
N GLU A 110 -0.03 6.18 -6.09
CA GLU A 110 -0.36 7.32 -5.24
C GLU A 110 -0.14 7.00 -3.75
N HIS A 111 -0.46 5.78 -3.32
CA HIS A 111 -0.21 5.33 -1.96
C HIS A 111 1.29 5.33 -1.63
N PHE A 112 2.15 4.73 -2.46
CA PHE A 112 3.59 4.69 -2.18
C PHE A 112 4.19 6.10 -2.09
N LYS A 113 3.76 7.03 -2.96
CA LYS A 113 4.20 8.44 -2.89
C LYS A 113 3.78 9.11 -1.58
N ARG A 114 2.54 8.89 -1.14
CA ARG A 114 2.04 9.41 0.14
C ARG A 114 2.84 8.82 1.29
N ASP A 115 3.11 7.53 1.23
CA ASP A 115 3.80 6.80 2.26
C ASP A 115 5.28 7.19 2.39
N HIS A 116 5.98 7.44 1.27
CA HIS A 116 7.31 8.06 1.29
C HIS A 116 7.30 9.44 1.95
N THR A 117 6.23 10.21 1.78
CA THR A 117 6.06 11.51 2.45
C THR A 117 5.81 11.34 3.95
N LEU A 118 4.99 10.37 4.35
CA LEU A 118 4.70 10.04 5.74
C LEU A 118 5.96 9.59 6.48
N THR A 119 6.67 8.60 5.94
CA THR A 119 7.89 8.03 6.51
C THR A 119 8.99 9.09 6.62
N ALA A 120 9.14 9.96 5.61
CA ALA A 120 10.02 11.13 5.69
C ALA A 120 9.64 12.09 6.82
N GLY A 121 8.35 12.38 6.98
CA GLY A 121 7.86 13.24 8.04
C GLY A 121 8.12 12.67 9.44
N ILE A 122 7.97 11.36 9.61
CA ILE A 122 8.26 10.65 10.88
C ILE A 122 9.76 10.74 11.21
N VAL A 123 10.63 10.43 10.24
CA VAL A 123 12.09 10.51 10.44
C VAL A 123 12.51 11.93 10.81
N GLU A 124 12.00 12.93 10.09
CA GLU A 124 12.32 14.34 10.33
C GLU A 124 11.83 14.78 11.72
N TYR A 125 10.59 14.44 12.09
CA TYR A 125 10.04 14.73 13.41
C TYR A 125 10.89 14.11 14.54
N LEU A 126 11.20 12.82 14.45
CA LEU A 126 12.00 12.13 15.46
C LEU A 126 13.42 12.72 15.58
N ASN A 127 14.03 13.11 14.45
CA ASN A 127 15.32 13.77 14.44
C ASN A 127 15.27 15.16 15.11
N GLU A 128 14.20 15.94 14.89
CA GLU A 128 13.99 17.20 15.59
C GLU A 128 13.84 17.01 17.10
N GLU A 129 13.11 15.98 17.54
CA GLU A 129 12.92 15.70 18.97
C GLU A 129 14.23 15.24 19.65
N GLN A 130 15.04 14.44 18.94
CA GLN A 130 16.40 14.11 19.39
C GLN A 130 17.28 15.36 19.52
N ASN A 131 17.25 16.26 18.53
CA ASN A 131 18.04 17.50 18.55
C ASN A 131 17.61 18.47 19.65
N LYS A 132 16.35 18.37 20.13
CA LYS A 132 15.86 19.07 21.32
C LYS A 132 16.33 18.41 22.64
N GLY A 133 17.07 17.30 22.58
CA GLY A 133 17.59 16.57 23.73
C GLY A 133 16.53 15.74 24.47
N LYS A 134 15.39 15.43 23.84
CA LYS A 134 14.29 14.72 24.51
C LYS A 134 14.56 13.23 24.73
N ALA A 135 15.28 12.58 23.81
CA ALA A 135 15.69 11.19 23.92
C ALA A 135 16.88 10.90 23.00
N ASN A 136 17.63 9.84 23.31
CA ASN A 136 18.63 9.28 22.39
C ASN A 136 17.96 8.27 21.45
N LEU A 137 17.76 8.69 20.20
CA LEU A 137 17.09 7.94 19.13
C LEU A 137 18.06 7.52 18.03
N SER A 138 19.38 7.60 18.25
CA SER A 138 20.39 7.45 17.20
C SER A 138 20.29 6.10 16.47
N GLN A 139 19.99 5.03 17.23
CA GLN A 139 19.83 3.69 16.67
C GLN A 139 18.55 3.59 15.83
N GLU A 140 17.41 4.01 16.37
CA GLU A 140 16.13 3.98 15.64
C GLU A 140 16.17 4.86 14.40
N LEU A 141 16.73 6.07 14.50
CA LEU A 141 16.85 6.98 13.36
C LEU A 141 17.71 6.40 12.24
N ALA A 142 18.83 5.74 12.58
CA ALA A 142 19.65 5.08 11.57
C ALA A 142 18.87 3.97 10.85
N THR A 143 18.12 3.14 11.60
CA THR A 143 17.29 2.08 11.00
C THR A 143 16.15 2.66 10.17
N LEU A 144 15.43 3.66 10.66
CA LEU A 144 14.31 4.29 9.95
C LEU A 144 14.77 4.98 8.67
N GLN A 145 15.91 5.68 8.70
CA GLN A 145 16.52 6.28 7.50
C GLN A 145 16.92 5.23 6.48
N SER A 146 17.48 4.10 6.93
CA SER A 146 17.83 2.98 6.05
C SER A 146 16.57 2.40 5.37
N LEU A 147 15.53 2.10 6.14
CA LEU A 147 14.27 1.57 5.62
C LEU A 147 13.60 2.56 4.66
N GLN A 148 13.60 3.85 5.00
CA GLN A 148 13.06 4.90 4.14
C GLN A 148 13.81 4.99 2.80
N SER A 149 15.14 4.94 2.83
CA SER A 149 15.98 4.94 1.64
C SER A 149 15.72 3.70 0.77
N GLU A 150 15.56 2.54 1.40
CA GLU A 150 15.23 1.28 0.72
C GLU A 150 13.84 1.32 0.06
N MET A 151 12.83 1.86 0.75
CA MET A 151 11.49 2.05 0.17
C MET A 151 11.55 3.01 -1.01
N THR A 152 12.22 4.15 -0.85
CA THR A 152 12.31 5.18 -1.90
C THR A 152 13.09 4.70 -3.14
N SER A 153 14.11 3.85 -2.96
CA SER A 153 14.96 3.39 -4.06
C SER A 153 14.39 2.20 -4.83
N GLU A 154 13.68 1.28 -4.16
CA GLU A 154 13.12 0.10 -4.82
C GLU A 154 11.70 0.29 -5.36
N GLU A 155 10.96 1.26 -4.83
CA GLU A 155 9.55 1.46 -5.18
C GLU A 155 9.38 2.43 -6.34
N ASP A 156 9.62 1.92 -7.55
CA ASP A 156 9.47 2.69 -8.77
C ASP A 156 8.06 3.27 -8.96
N GLU A 157 7.99 4.46 -9.55
CA GLU A 157 6.75 5.03 -10.04
C GLU A 157 6.26 4.28 -11.29
N LYS A 158 4.97 3.95 -11.32
CA LYS A 158 4.34 3.28 -12.45
C LYS A 158 3.21 4.14 -12.98
N SER A 159 3.29 4.56 -14.25
CA SER A 159 2.23 5.37 -14.88
C SER A 159 0.94 4.54 -15.03
N PRO A 160 -0.17 4.91 -14.36
CA PRO A 160 -1.41 4.13 -14.42
C PRO A 160 -1.97 4.05 -15.84
N ILE A 161 -1.88 5.15 -16.60
CA ILE A 161 -2.35 5.23 -17.98
C ILE A 161 -1.51 4.30 -18.87
N LEU A 162 -0.18 4.42 -18.79
CA LEU A 162 0.73 3.63 -19.63
C LEU A 162 0.52 2.13 -19.41
N TYR A 163 0.51 1.68 -18.15
CA TYR A 163 0.37 0.26 -17.84
C TYR A 163 -1.04 -0.27 -18.14
N THR A 164 -2.07 0.56 -18.04
CA THR A 164 -3.42 0.19 -18.50
C THR A 164 -3.43 0.00 -20.02
N ILE A 165 -2.80 0.89 -20.79
CA ILE A 165 -2.70 0.77 -22.26
C ILE A 165 -1.91 -0.49 -22.65
N ILE A 166 -0.81 -0.79 -21.96
CA ILE A 166 0.03 -1.96 -22.23
C ILE A 166 -0.77 -3.27 -22.13
N ILE A 167 -1.74 -3.38 -21.22
CA ILE A 167 -2.64 -4.55 -21.12
C ILE A 167 -3.35 -4.83 -22.44
N PHE A 168 -3.74 -3.80 -23.18
CA PHE A 168 -4.49 -3.93 -24.43
C PHE A 168 -3.60 -3.98 -25.68
N VAL A 169 -2.45 -3.30 -25.68
CA VAL A 169 -1.52 -3.29 -26.84
C VAL A 169 -0.79 -4.62 -26.97
N ILE A 170 -0.36 -5.21 -25.85
CA ILE A 170 0.31 -6.51 -25.82
C ILE A 170 -0.46 -7.41 -24.86
N PRO A 171 -1.62 -7.96 -25.30
CA PRO A 171 -2.47 -8.76 -24.45
C PRO A 171 -1.70 -9.96 -23.89
N TYR A 172 -2.14 -10.47 -22.74
CA TYR A 172 -1.47 -11.50 -21.94
C TYR A 172 -0.16 -11.04 -21.31
N ILE A 173 0.85 -10.64 -22.08
CA ILE A 173 2.15 -10.21 -21.52
C ILE A 173 1.97 -8.96 -20.65
N GLY A 174 1.26 -7.95 -21.16
CA GLY A 174 0.95 -6.74 -20.41
C GLY A 174 0.12 -7.02 -19.15
N LEU A 175 -0.90 -7.89 -19.27
CA LEU A 175 -1.74 -8.30 -18.16
C LEU A 175 -0.95 -9.05 -17.08
N TRP A 176 -0.14 -10.03 -17.45
CA TRP A 176 0.68 -10.81 -16.52
C TRP A 176 1.74 -9.96 -15.84
N TYR A 177 2.34 -9.01 -16.56
CA TYR A 177 3.27 -8.06 -15.96
C TYR A 177 2.58 -7.16 -14.93
N VAL A 178 1.38 -6.65 -15.23
CA VAL A 178 0.60 -5.84 -14.28
C VAL A 178 0.22 -6.65 -13.04
N LEU A 179 -0.27 -7.87 -13.23
CA LEU A 179 -0.57 -8.80 -12.13
C LEU A 179 0.67 -9.13 -11.29
N TYR A 180 1.83 -9.31 -11.93
CA TYR A 180 3.11 -9.58 -11.27
C TYR A 180 3.48 -8.45 -10.32
N PHE A 181 3.60 -7.22 -10.83
CA PHE A 181 4.07 -6.13 -9.99
C PHE A 181 3.02 -5.75 -8.94
N LEU A 182 1.72 -5.77 -9.25
CA LEU A 182 0.70 -5.46 -8.24
C LEU A 182 0.71 -6.47 -7.07
N MET A 183 1.00 -7.75 -7.33
CA MET A 183 1.14 -8.74 -6.26
C MET A 183 2.46 -8.60 -5.50
N LYS A 184 3.57 -8.47 -6.21
CA LYS A 184 4.91 -8.41 -5.60
C LYS A 184 5.09 -7.14 -4.79
N ASP A 185 4.68 -6.00 -5.35
CA ASP A 185 4.92 -4.68 -4.79
C ASP A 185 4.18 -4.52 -3.45
N ILE A 186 2.90 -4.91 -3.36
CA ILE A 186 2.14 -4.76 -2.10
C ILE A 186 2.72 -5.60 -0.96
N TYR A 187 3.17 -6.82 -1.27
CA TYR A 187 3.80 -7.69 -0.27
C TYR A 187 5.13 -7.09 0.20
N SER A 188 6.00 -6.70 -0.73
CA SER A 188 7.30 -6.10 -0.41
C SER A 188 7.15 -4.81 0.41
N HIS A 189 6.29 -3.91 -0.05
CA HIS A 189 6.00 -2.64 0.60
C HIS A 189 5.46 -2.84 2.02
N HIS A 190 4.48 -3.74 2.19
CA HIS A 190 3.91 -4.03 3.51
C HIS A 190 4.97 -4.53 4.51
N GLN A 191 5.88 -5.41 4.10
CA GLN A 191 6.94 -5.91 4.98
C GLN A 191 7.87 -4.77 5.46
N LYS A 192 8.24 -3.87 4.55
CA LYS A 192 9.06 -2.69 4.88
C LYS A 192 8.31 -1.74 5.81
N ILE A 193 7.01 -1.55 5.59
CA ILE A 193 6.18 -0.70 6.43
C ILE A 193 6.01 -1.26 7.82
N VAL A 194 5.75 -2.56 7.97
CA VAL A 194 5.69 -3.19 9.30
C VAL A 194 7.01 -2.99 10.06
N ALA A 195 8.15 -3.22 9.41
CA ALA A 195 9.45 -2.95 10.03
C ALA A 195 9.65 -1.47 10.38
N PHE A 196 9.20 -0.55 9.53
CA PHE A 196 9.27 0.89 9.77
C PHE A 196 8.36 1.30 10.95
N GLU A 197 7.14 0.79 11.02
CA GLU A 197 6.17 1.05 12.09
C GLU A 197 6.68 0.54 13.45
N GLU A 198 7.28 -0.65 13.49
CA GLU A 198 7.87 -1.21 14.71
C GLU A 198 9.03 -0.37 15.25
N ASN A 199 9.94 0.08 14.37
CA ASN A 199 11.05 0.96 14.73
C ASN A 199 10.56 2.36 15.13
N SER A 200 9.54 2.87 14.45
CA SER A 200 8.90 4.15 14.78
C SER A 200 8.27 4.09 16.17
N ARG A 201 7.58 2.98 16.49
CA ARG A 201 7.04 2.75 17.83
C ARG A 201 8.14 2.73 18.88
N SER A 202 9.28 2.07 18.64
CA SER A 202 10.41 2.09 19.57
C SER A 202 10.88 3.52 19.86
N ALA A 203 11.06 4.32 18.81
CA ALA A 203 11.51 5.71 18.93
C ALA A 203 10.51 6.59 19.69
N VAL A 204 9.22 6.45 19.36
CA VAL A 204 8.13 7.20 19.98
C VAL A 204 7.94 6.82 21.45
N ASN A 205 8.08 5.54 21.80
CA ASN A 205 8.06 5.07 23.19
C ASN A 205 9.19 5.68 24.02
N LYS A 206 10.39 5.85 23.45
CA LYS A 206 11.51 6.55 24.11
C LYS A 206 11.23 8.03 24.36
N LEU A 207 10.35 8.65 23.56
CA LEU A 207 9.86 10.01 23.78
C LEU A 207 8.71 10.08 24.80
N GLY A 208 8.29 8.96 25.38
CA GLY A 208 7.24 8.89 26.40
C GLY A 208 5.82 8.79 25.85
N HIS A 209 5.66 8.60 24.54
CA HIS A 209 4.37 8.39 23.88
C HIS A 209 4.17 6.91 23.59
N SER A 210 2.99 6.36 23.88
CA SER A 210 2.68 4.96 23.54
C SER A 210 1.94 4.88 22.21
N VAL A 211 2.56 4.24 21.21
CA VAL A 211 1.90 3.86 19.95
C VAL A 211 1.71 2.35 19.93
N VAL A 212 0.50 1.91 19.63
CA VAL A 212 0.19 0.50 19.39
C VAL A 212 0.33 0.25 17.90
N VAL A 213 1.39 -0.44 17.49
CA VAL A 213 1.45 -1.02 16.15
C VAL A 213 0.51 -2.21 16.15
N PRO A 214 -0.58 -2.17 15.36
CA PRO A 214 -1.54 -3.25 15.37
C PRO A 214 -0.89 -4.53 14.85
N SER A 215 -1.04 -5.63 15.59
CA SER A 215 -0.68 -6.98 15.16
C SER A 215 -1.74 -7.55 14.19
N TRP A 216 -2.08 -6.83 13.11
CA TRP A 216 -3.01 -7.36 12.13
C TRP A 216 -2.38 -8.51 11.34
N LYS A 217 -3.25 -9.27 10.65
CA LYS A 217 -2.90 -10.42 9.84
C LYS A 217 -1.92 -10.03 8.74
N ASP A 218 -0.70 -10.57 8.79
CA ASP A 218 0.29 -10.42 7.72
C ASP A 218 -0.34 -10.68 6.35
N LEU A 219 0.02 -9.87 5.36
CA LEU A 219 -0.36 -10.14 3.98
C LEU A 219 0.22 -11.50 3.56
N PRO A 220 -0.60 -12.42 3.03
CA PRO A 220 -0.10 -13.75 2.70
C PRO A 220 0.87 -13.68 1.53
N GLN A 221 2.04 -14.29 1.70
CA GLN A 221 3.01 -14.44 0.63
C GLN A 221 2.44 -15.36 -0.46
N ARG A 222 2.23 -14.80 -1.65
CA ARG A 222 1.69 -15.54 -2.80
C ARG A 222 2.79 -15.82 -3.81
N ASN A 223 2.78 -17.03 -4.36
CA ASN A 223 3.71 -17.42 -5.40
C ASN A 223 3.16 -17.03 -6.78
N PHE A 224 3.82 -16.08 -7.44
CA PHE A 224 3.45 -15.60 -8.77
C PHE A 224 3.36 -16.72 -9.81
N VAL A 225 4.36 -17.61 -9.86
CA VAL A 225 4.43 -18.69 -10.86
C VAL A 225 3.26 -19.65 -10.69
N LEU A 226 2.90 -19.97 -9.44
CA LEU A 226 1.72 -20.78 -9.15
C LEU A 226 0.44 -20.09 -9.66
N TYR A 227 0.27 -18.81 -9.38
CA TYR A 227 -0.91 -18.05 -9.83
C TYR A 227 -0.97 -17.95 -11.36
N LEU A 228 0.18 -17.82 -12.02
CA LEU A 228 0.29 -17.83 -13.47
C LEU A 228 -0.15 -19.18 -14.05
N ILE A 229 0.39 -20.29 -13.54
CA ILE A 229 0.01 -21.64 -13.99
C ILE A 229 -1.49 -21.87 -13.77
N LEU A 230 -2.01 -21.55 -12.59
CA LEU A 230 -3.44 -21.70 -12.29
C LEU A 230 -4.31 -20.84 -13.20
N SER A 231 -3.89 -19.63 -13.57
CA SER A 231 -4.63 -18.78 -14.51
C SER A 231 -4.67 -19.34 -15.92
N CYS A 232 -3.60 -20.00 -16.35
CA CYS A 232 -3.55 -20.67 -17.65
C CYS A 232 -4.37 -21.96 -17.68
N CYS A 233 -4.36 -22.73 -16.58
CA CYS A 233 -5.07 -24.01 -16.50
C CYS A 233 -6.56 -23.88 -16.14
N ILE A 234 -6.93 -22.82 -15.41
CA ILE A 234 -8.28 -22.57 -14.90
C ILE A 234 -8.68 -21.15 -15.33
N PRO A 235 -9.44 -20.99 -16.44
CA PRO A 235 -9.72 -19.68 -17.03
C PRO A 235 -10.31 -18.65 -16.06
N PHE A 236 -11.12 -19.09 -15.09
CA PHE A 236 -11.74 -18.21 -14.09
C PHE A 236 -10.82 -17.86 -12.91
N PHE A 237 -9.67 -18.52 -12.77
CA PHE A 237 -8.74 -18.24 -11.67
C PHE A 237 -8.15 -16.82 -11.76
N GLY A 238 -8.07 -16.23 -12.96
CA GLY A 238 -7.67 -14.83 -13.12
C GLY A 238 -8.57 -13.84 -12.35
N LEU A 239 -9.86 -14.15 -12.18
CA LEU A 239 -10.79 -13.35 -11.37
C LEU A 239 -10.45 -13.44 -9.87
N TYR A 240 -10.09 -14.64 -9.40
CA TYR A 240 -9.63 -14.83 -8.03
C TYR A 240 -8.30 -14.12 -7.78
N TRP A 241 -7.37 -14.15 -8.75
CA TRP A 241 -6.13 -13.39 -8.65
C TRP A 241 -6.41 -11.89 -8.49
N MET A 242 -7.25 -11.32 -9.35
CA MET A 242 -7.67 -9.92 -9.24
C MET A 242 -8.33 -9.62 -7.88
N TYR A 243 -9.18 -10.52 -7.38
CA TYR A 243 -9.79 -10.43 -6.06
C TYR A 243 -8.72 -10.31 -4.96
N THR A 244 -7.70 -11.18 -4.98
CA THR A 244 -6.65 -11.18 -3.96
C THR A 244 -5.87 -9.86 -3.95
N ILE A 245 -5.53 -9.31 -5.11
CA ILE A 245 -4.86 -8.00 -5.21
C ILE A 245 -5.76 -6.89 -4.66
N ILE A 246 -7.05 -6.86 -5.02
CA ILE A 246 -7.99 -5.86 -4.49
C ILE A 246 -8.03 -5.93 -2.95
N LYS A 247 -8.19 -7.15 -2.43
CA LYS A 247 -8.28 -7.41 -1.00
C LYS A 247 -7.01 -7.02 -0.25
N ASP A 248 -5.83 -7.39 -0.75
CA ASP A 248 -4.56 -7.15 -0.06
C ASP A 248 -4.27 -5.66 0.12
N TYR A 249 -4.45 -4.85 -0.93
CA TYR A 249 -4.32 -3.40 -0.81
C TYR A 249 -5.34 -2.80 0.15
N ASN A 250 -6.60 -3.26 0.11
CA ASN A 250 -7.63 -2.74 1.00
C ASN A 250 -7.31 -3.07 2.47
N ASP A 251 -6.78 -4.27 2.75
CA ASP A 251 -6.41 -4.67 4.10
C ASP A 251 -5.17 -3.90 4.57
N HIS A 252 -4.17 -3.74 3.70
CA HIS A 252 -2.97 -2.95 3.96
C HIS A 252 -3.28 -1.48 4.30
N PHE A 253 -4.13 -0.82 3.50
CA PHE A 253 -4.53 0.56 3.77
C PHE A 253 -5.20 0.68 5.13
N LYS A 254 -6.16 -0.21 5.43
CA LYS A 254 -6.84 -0.21 6.73
C LYS A 254 -5.88 -0.42 7.89
N SER A 255 -4.90 -1.33 7.76
CA SER A 255 -3.92 -1.54 8.83
C SER A 255 -3.08 -0.29 9.07
N GLN A 256 -2.62 0.35 8.00
CA GLN A 256 -1.77 1.54 8.09
C GLN A 256 -2.52 2.75 8.65
N TRP A 257 -3.80 2.90 8.31
CA TRP A 257 -4.64 3.98 8.84
C TRP A 257 -4.70 3.97 10.37
N HIS A 258 -4.75 2.79 10.98
CA HIS A 258 -4.73 2.67 12.44
C HIS A 258 -3.41 3.15 13.06
N PHE A 259 -2.28 2.91 12.40
CA PHE A 259 -0.98 3.42 12.85
C PHE A 259 -0.88 4.94 12.66
N GLU A 260 -1.26 5.43 11.48
CA GLU A 260 -1.28 6.86 11.17
C GLU A 260 -2.18 7.66 12.11
N ASP A 261 -3.34 7.12 12.48
CA ASP A 261 -4.26 7.77 13.40
C ASP A 261 -3.67 7.92 14.81
N GLN A 262 -2.80 7.02 15.22
CA GLN A 262 -2.10 7.10 16.51
C GLN A 262 -0.92 8.07 16.47
N ILE A 263 -0.12 8.05 15.40
CA ILE A 263 1.01 8.98 15.26
C ILE A 263 0.56 10.42 15.01
N ALA A 264 -0.51 10.62 14.24
CA ALA A 264 -0.99 11.96 13.93
C ALA A 264 -2.08 12.47 14.89
N GLY A 265 -2.75 11.58 15.64
CA GLY A 265 -3.90 11.90 16.49
C GLY A 265 -3.70 11.69 18.00
N GLY A 266 -2.67 10.97 18.45
CA GLY A 266 -2.45 10.68 19.87
C GLY A 266 -1.51 11.69 20.53
N ASP A 267 -2.03 12.55 21.41
CA ASP A 267 -1.31 13.31 22.46
C ASP A 267 -0.06 14.16 22.10
N TYR A 268 0.41 14.17 20.85
CA TYR A 268 1.49 15.05 20.40
C TYR A 268 1.14 16.54 20.54
N GLU A 269 -0.15 16.89 20.46
CA GLU A 269 -0.63 18.26 20.67
C GLU A 269 -0.74 18.63 22.15
N LYS A 270 -1.08 17.68 23.04
CA LYS A 270 -1.22 17.95 24.48
C LYS A 270 0.12 18.08 25.20
N GLY A 271 1.19 17.47 24.67
CA GLY A 271 2.56 17.58 25.20
C GLY A 271 3.25 18.93 24.93
N GLN A 272 2.71 19.78 24.03
CA GLN A 272 3.21 21.14 23.82
C GLN A 272 2.49 22.21 24.65
N SER A 273 1.30 21.91 25.19
CA SER A 273 0.60 22.80 26.12
C SER A 273 0.89 22.39 27.57
N GLY A 274 2.06 22.74 28.06
CA GLY A 274 2.40 22.58 29.48
C GLY A 274 1.41 23.31 30.39
N GLY A 275 0.71 22.55 31.24
CA GLY A 275 -0.03 23.03 32.40
C GLY A 275 -0.48 21.82 33.25
N PRO A 276 -0.20 21.78 34.55
CA PRO A 276 -0.60 20.64 35.40
C PRO A 276 -2.12 20.60 35.51
N GLN A 277 -2.75 19.61 34.89
CA GLN A 277 -4.17 19.36 35.08
C GLN A 277 -4.34 18.30 36.17
N GLY A 278 -4.92 18.74 37.29
CA GLY A 278 -5.39 17.89 38.37
C GLY A 278 -6.53 16.95 37.94
N PRO A 279 -6.96 16.05 38.82
CA PRO A 279 -7.86 14.96 38.45
C PRO A 279 -9.29 15.47 38.32
N SER A 280 -9.73 15.73 37.09
CA SER A 280 -11.14 15.94 36.78
C SER A 280 -11.70 14.67 36.15
N GLY A 281 -12.33 13.85 36.99
CA GLY A 281 -13.20 12.77 36.56
C GLY A 281 -14.43 13.32 35.86
N GLN A 282 -14.77 12.74 34.72
CA GLN A 282 -16.10 12.78 34.12
C GLN A 282 -16.26 11.52 33.27
N GLN A 283 -17.04 10.57 33.81
CA GLN A 283 -17.57 9.45 33.04
C GLN A 283 -18.63 9.96 32.05
N PRO A 284 -18.67 9.48 30.80
CA PRO A 284 -19.78 9.74 29.91
C PRO A 284 -21.05 8.99 30.36
N PRO A 285 -22.24 9.54 30.14
CA PRO A 285 -23.49 9.00 30.64
C PRO A 285 -24.01 7.84 29.78
N GLY A 286 -24.50 6.80 30.46
CA GLY A 286 -25.68 6.05 30.03
C GLY A 286 -25.53 5.05 28.89
N GLN A 287 -24.96 3.87 29.17
CA GLN A 287 -25.47 2.63 28.57
C GLN A 287 -26.16 1.82 29.67
N GLN A 288 -27.49 1.84 29.64
CA GLN A 288 -28.33 0.99 30.48
C GLN A 288 -28.07 -0.47 30.11
N ARG A 289 -27.53 -1.23 31.07
CA ARG A 289 -27.46 -2.69 31.02
C ARG A 289 -28.85 -3.26 31.23
N ALA A 290 -29.31 -4.10 30.30
CA ALA A 290 -30.44 -4.99 30.51
C ALA A 290 -30.10 -6.03 31.61
N PRO A 291 -31.02 -6.35 32.53
CA PRO A 291 -30.78 -7.34 33.58
C PRO A 291 -31.10 -8.75 33.07
N GLY A 292 -30.16 -9.68 33.25
CA GLY A 292 -30.45 -11.11 33.21
C GLY A 292 -29.52 -11.96 32.36
N GLN A 293 -28.29 -12.18 32.81
CA GLN A 293 -27.57 -13.43 32.53
C GLN A 293 -26.76 -13.83 33.77
N GLN A 294 -27.22 -14.90 34.43
CA GLN A 294 -26.52 -15.60 35.51
C GLN A 294 -25.20 -16.16 34.99
N GLN A 295 -24.13 -15.90 35.73
CA GLN A 295 -22.82 -16.53 35.52
C GLN A 295 -22.82 -17.92 36.15
N SER A 296 -22.56 -18.95 35.34
CA SER A 296 -22.17 -20.28 35.85
C SER A 296 -20.70 -20.25 36.28
N PRO A 297 -20.34 -20.82 37.44
CA PRO A 297 -18.97 -20.88 37.90
C PRO A 297 -18.26 -22.14 37.37
N GLY A 298 -17.03 -21.97 36.89
CA GLY A 298 -16.04 -23.05 36.85
C GLY A 298 -15.55 -23.45 35.46
N GLN A 299 -14.54 -22.74 34.96
CA GLN A 299 -13.53 -23.35 34.09
C GLN A 299 -12.16 -22.75 34.44
N GLN A 300 -11.29 -23.60 34.99
CA GLN A 300 -9.88 -23.31 35.20
C GLN A 300 -9.14 -23.23 33.86
N PRO A 301 -8.13 -22.37 33.71
CA PRO A 301 -7.32 -22.31 32.50
C PRO A 301 -6.38 -23.52 32.39
N PRO A 302 -6.13 -24.07 31.17
CA PRO A 302 -5.17 -25.15 30.98
C PRO A 302 -3.74 -24.66 31.14
N GLN A 303 -2.94 -25.44 31.86
CA GLN A 303 -1.49 -25.29 31.97
C GLN A 303 -0.84 -25.45 30.59
N GLN A 304 -0.09 -24.44 30.14
CA GLN A 304 0.79 -24.55 28.98
C GLN A 304 2.04 -25.37 29.34
N GLN A 305 2.13 -26.58 28.78
CA GLN A 305 3.35 -27.36 28.76
C GLN A 305 4.34 -26.75 27.75
N SER A 306 5.49 -26.35 28.26
CA SER A 306 6.67 -25.92 27.50
C SER A 306 7.30 -27.11 26.77
N GLY A 307 6.99 -27.27 25.48
CA GLY A 307 7.69 -28.17 24.57
C GLY A 307 8.67 -27.41 23.70
N GLN A 308 9.97 -27.43 24.07
CA GLN A 308 11.06 -27.00 23.19
C GLN A 308 11.18 -27.97 22.00
N GLN A 309 10.84 -27.51 20.80
CA GLN A 309 11.25 -28.15 19.56
C GLN A 309 12.41 -27.36 18.94
N ARG A 310 13.57 -28.01 18.83
CA ARG A 310 14.74 -27.52 18.08
C ARG A 310 14.46 -27.61 16.58
N PRO A 311 14.85 -26.63 15.77
CA PRO A 311 14.84 -26.76 14.32
C PRO A 311 16.00 -27.66 13.83
N PRO A 312 15.77 -28.55 12.84
CA PRO A 312 16.82 -29.31 12.19
C PRO A 312 17.44 -28.50 11.05
N GLY A 313 18.78 -28.53 10.94
CA GLY A 313 19.49 -28.16 9.72
C GLY A 313 20.36 -26.90 9.78
N GLN A 314 21.48 -26.97 10.51
CA GLN A 314 22.67 -26.19 10.14
C GLN A 314 23.73 -27.17 9.66
N GLN A 315 23.86 -27.29 8.35
CA GLN A 315 25.03 -27.89 7.72
C GLN A 315 26.23 -26.96 7.99
N GLN A 316 27.21 -27.47 8.74
CA GLN A 316 28.52 -26.84 8.89
C GLN A 316 29.19 -26.75 7.51
N GLN A 317 29.35 -25.53 6.99
CA GLN A 317 30.33 -25.25 5.95
C GLN A 317 31.73 -25.44 6.55
N GLN A 318 32.41 -26.49 6.11
CA GLN A 318 33.83 -26.70 6.40
C GLN A 318 34.65 -25.72 5.56
N SER A 319 35.46 -24.90 6.22
CA SER A 319 36.46 -24.04 5.59
C SER A 319 37.52 -24.88 4.86
N PRO A 320 38.00 -24.47 3.68
CA PRO A 320 39.10 -25.16 3.00
C PRO A 320 40.41 -25.04 3.78
N GLN A 321 41.01 -26.19 4.12
CA GLN A 321 42.39 -26.29 4.60
C GLN A 321 43.35 -25.81 3.50
N GLN A 322 44.16 -24.81 3.83
CA GLN A 322 45.30 -24.38 3.01
C GLN A 322 46.37 -25.47 3.01
N GLN A 323 46.74 -25.96 1.82
CA GLN A 323 47.89 -26.85 1.62
C GLN A 323 49.20 -26.04 1.73
N PRO A 324 50.26 -26.58 2.39
CA PRO A 324 51.59 -25.98 2.35
C PRO A 324 52.30 -26.24 1.01
N PRO A 325 53.21 -25.34 0.58
CA PRO A 325 53.88 -25.44 -0.71
C PRO A 325 54.86 -26.63 -0.76
N GLY A 326 54.67 -27.47 -1.78
CA GLY A 326 55.51 -28.62 -2.09
C GLY A 326 56.89 -28.23 -2.59
N GLN A 327 57.88 -28.95 -2.08
CA GLN A 327 59.26 -28.96 -2.51
C GLN A 327 59.39 -29.62 -3.89
N GLN A 328 60.16 -29.00 -4.79
CA GLN A 328 60.63 -29.62 -6.04
C GLN A 328 61.66 -30.72 -5.74
N PRO A 329 61.60 -31.88 -6.41
CA PRO A 329 62.74 -32.78 -6.50
C PRO A 329 63.60 -32.48 -7.74
N PRO A 330 64.90 -32.81 -7.71
CA PRO A 330 65.83 -32.60 -8.82
C PRO A 330 65.82 -33.79 -9.79
N GLY A 331 66.06 -33.53 -11.08
CA GLY A 331 66.28 -34.56 -12.10
C GLY A 331 65.68 -34.18 -13.44
#